data_AF-A0A9E3YFR3-F1
#
_entry.id   AF-A0A9E3YFR3-F1
#
_cell.length_a   1.000
_cell.length_b   1.000
_cell.length_c   1.000
_cell.angle_alpha   90.00
_cell.angle_beta   90.00
_cell.angle_gamma   90.00
#
_symmetry.space_group_name_H-M   'P 1'
#
loop_
_entity.id
_entity.type
_entity.pdbx_description
1 polymer ?
#
loop_
_entity_poly.entity_id
_entity_poly.type
_entity_poly.pdbx_seq_one_letter_code
_entity_poly.pdbx_strand_id
1 'polypeptide(L)' 'RVELGVGVGWLREEFDALGIPWENRGKRTDEYIAAMRTLWSGPSVEFHGDYVDFSGVSSYPQPANGTVPIIIGGH' A
#
# COMPACT_ATOMS: atom_id res chain seq x y z
N ARG A 1 15.57 11.10 4.35
CA ARG A 1 14.12 11.44 4.39
C ARG A 1 13.51 11.01 3.06
N VAL A 2 12.38 10.31 3.08
CA VAL A 2 11.67 9.84 1.87
C VAL A 2 10.25 10.43 1.90
N GLU A 3 9.73 10.77 0.74
CA GLU A 3 8.32 11.09 0.51
C GLU A 3 7.79 10.08 -0.52
N LEU A 4 6.61 9.51 -0.26
CA LEU A 4 6.03 8.47 -1.11
C LEU A 4 4.90 9.06 -1.96
N GLY A 5 5.14 9.20 -3.27
CA GLY A 5 4.08 9.50 -4.23
C GLY A 5 3.31 8.23 -4.58
N VAL A 6 1.98 8.28 -4.47
CA VAL A 6 1.09 7.17 -4.87
C VAL A 6 0.09 7.68 -5.89
N GLY A 7 0.01 6.98 -7.02
CA GLY A 7 -1.03 7.19 -8.02
C GLY A 7 -1.90 5.96 -8.15
N VAL A 8 -3.20 6.16 -8.39
CA VAL A 8 -4.09 5.06 -8.77
C VAL A 8 -3.87 4.80 -10.25
N GLY A 9 -3.45 3.58 -10.61
CA GLY A 9 -3.17 3.22 -12.00
C GLY A 9 -4.36 3.53 -12.92
N TRP A 10 -4.07 4.06 -14.12
CA TRP A 10 -5.07 4.59 -15.05
C TRP A 10 -5.12 3.84 -16.38
N LEU A 11 -4.12 3.00 -16.66
CA LEU A 11 -4.02 2.25 -17.91
C LEU A 11 -4.48 0.81 -17.68
N ARG A 12 -5.56 0.38 -18.34
CA ARG A 12 -6.16 -0.95 -18.10
C ARG A 12 -5.25 -2.08 -18.55
N GLU A 13 -4.52 -1.85 -19.63
CA GLU A 13 -3.60 -2.78 -20.25
C GLU A 13 -2.47 -3.18 -19.28
N GLU A 14 -2.05 -2.28 -18.38
CA GLU A 14 -1.09 -2.63 -17.31
C GLU A 14 -1.69 -3.59 -16.29
N PHE A 15 -2.97 -3.40 -15.92
CA PHE A 15 -3.66 -4.28 -14.99
C PHE A 15 -3.85 -5.67 -15.58
N ASP A 16 -4.25 -5.74 -16.85
CA ASP A 16 -4.40 -7.01 -17.59
C ASP A 16 -3.05 -7.74 -17.70
N ALA A 17 -1.97 -7.02 -17.99
CA ALA A 17 -0.62 -7.59 -18.06
C ALA A 17 -0.11 -8.12 -16.72
N LEU A 18 -0.49 -7.48 -15.60
CA LEU A 18 -0.15 -7.90 -14.25
C LEU A 18 -1.12 -8.94 -13.67
N GLY A 19 -2.19 -9.29 -14.38
CA GLY A 19 -3.24 -10.19 -13.90
C GLY A 19 -4.03 -9.62 -12.71
N ILE A 20 -4.07 -8.30 -12.57
CA ILE A 20 -4.76 -7.61 -11.47
C ILE A 20 -6.10 -7.11 -11.99
N PRO A 21 -7.24 -7.37 -11.31
CA PRO A 21 -8.53 -6.85 -11.75
C PRO A 21 -8.53 -5.33 -11.85
N TRP A 22 -9.00 -4.80 -12.99
CA TRP A 22 -9.12 -3.36 -13.24
C TRP A 22 -10.11 -2.68 -12.28
N GLU A 23 -11.17 -3.41 -11.92
CA GLU A 23 -12.18 -2.98 -10.98
C GLU A 23 -11.58 -2.80 -9.58
N ASN A 24 -12.17 -1.89 -8.81
CA ASN A 24 -11.78 -1.60 -7.42
C ASN A 24 -10.33 -1.14 -7.21
N ARG A 25 -9.60 -0.75 -8.26
CA ARG A 25 -8.21 -0.26 -8.15
C ARG A 25 -8.02 0.85 -7.12
N GLY A 26 -8.97 1.79 -6.99
CA GLY A 26 -8.93 2.83 -5.95
C GLY A 26 -9.01 2.25 -4.54
N LYS A 27 -10.00 1.40 -4.27
CA LYS A 27 -10.14 0.70 -2.98
C LYS A 27 -8.91 -0.15 -2.65
N ARG A 28 -8.34 -0.82 -3.66
CA ARG A 28 -7.11 -1.60 -3.51
C ARG A 28 -5.92 -0.71 -3.15
N THR A 29 -5.78 0.45 -3.80
CA THR A 29 -4.75 1.44 -3.44
C THR A 29 -4.91 1.93 -2.00
N ASP A 30 -6.13 2.24 -1.58
CA ASP A 30 -6.40 2.67 -0.20
C ASP A 30 -6.01 1.58 0.81
N GLU A 31 -6.35 0.32 0.52
CA GLU A 31 -5.99 -0.81 1.38
C GLU A 31 -4.47 -1.02 1.43
N TYR A 32 -3.77 -0.90 0.31
CA TYR A 32 -2.30 -0.99 0.29
C TYR A 32 -1.66 0.11 1.15
N ILE A 33 -2.21 1.33 1.13
CA ILE A 33 -1.77 2.40 2.03
C ILE A 33 -1.99 2.02 3.49
N ALA A 34 -3.15 1.46 3.83
CA ALA A 34 -3.44 1.02 5.19
C ALA A 34 -2.46 -0.09 5.65
N ALA A 35 -2.22 -1.10 4.80
CA ALA A 35 -1.26 -2.18 5.08
C ALA A 35 0.16 -1.65 5.29
N MET A 36 0.62 -0.71 4.45
CA MET A 36 1.92 -0.05 4.62
C MET A 36 2.02 0.70 5.95
N ARG A 37 0.97 1.43 6.35
CA ARG A 37 0.93 2.13 7.64
C ARG A 37 0.99 1.15 8.81
N THR A 38 0.33 0.01 8.71
CA THR A 38 0.41 -1.06 9.71
C THR A 38 1.83 -1.63 9.79
N LEU A 39 2.48 -1.94 8.67
CA LEU A 39 3.87 -2.41 8.64
C LEU A 39 4.87 -1.43 9.28
N TRP A 40 4.57 -0.13 9.21
CA TRP A 40 5.40 0.92 9.81
C TRP A 40 5.06 1.23 11.28
N SER A 41 4.05 0.58 11.85
CA SER A 41 3.64 0.80 13.23
C SER A 41 4.51 0.07 14.25
N GLY A 42 5.28 -0.94 13.84
CA GLY A 42 6.18 -1.67 14.72
C GLY A 42 6.47 -3.11 14.26
N PRO A 43 7.08 -3.92 15.15
CA PRO A 43 7.33 -5.33 14.90
C PRO A 43 6.08 -6.19 15.07
N SER A 44 6.08 -7.37 14.41
CA SER A 44 5.09 -8.44 14.57
C SER A 44 3.64 -7.96 14.42
N VAL A 45 3.38 -7.22 13.35
CA VAL A 45 2.07 -6.64 13.03
C VAL A 45 1.25 -7.57 12.15
N GLU A 46 -0.06 -7.33 12.15
CA GLU A 46 -1.06 -8.10 11.39
C GLU A 46 -1.99 -7.15 10.65
N PHE A 47 -2.44 -7.56 9.47
CA PHE A 47 -3.39 -6.82 8.65
C PHE A 47 -4.25 -7.81 7.87
N HIS A 48 -5.57 -7.63 7.93
CA HIS A 48 -6.54 -8.50 7.28
C HIS A 48 -7.53 -7.64 6.49
N GLY A 49 -7.31 -7.54 5.19
CA GLY A 49 -8.14 -6.80 4.24
C GLY A 49 -8.63 -7.69 3.10
N ASP A 50 -9.27 -7.06 2.10
CA ASP A 50 -9.84 -7.76 0.95
C ASP A 50 -8.75 -8.19 -0.06
N TYR A 51 -7.62 -7.48 -0.10
CA TYR A 51 -6.51 -7.69 -1.05
C TYR A 51 -5.18 -8.04 -0.37
N VAL A 52 -5.00 -7.66 0.88
CA VAL A 52 -3.78 -7.90 1.67
C VAL A 52 -4.15 -8.63 2.96
N ASP A 53 -3.51 -9.77 3.19
CA ASP A 53 -3.64 -10.53 4.44
C ASP A 53 -2.25 -10.99 4.90
N PHE A 54 -1.89 -10.62 6.13
CA PHE A 54 -0.69 -11.13 6.79
C PHE A 54 -0.82 -11.11 8.32
N SER A 55 -0.09 -12.01 8.97
CA SER A 55 0.03 -12.09 10.43
C SER A 55 1.50 -12.23 10.86
N GLY A 56 1.85 -11.61 11.98
CA GLY A 56 3.19 -11.70 12.58
C GLY A 56 4.34 -11.13 11.74
N VAL A 57 4.08 -10.20 10.82
CA VAL A 57 5.11 -9.65 9.92
C VAL A 57 5.84 -8.48 10.55
N SER A 58 7.14 -8.35 10.28
CA SER A 58 7.92 -7.16 10.62
C SER A 58 8.59 -6.59 9.37
N SER A 59 8.46 -5.29 9.15
CA SER A 59 9.10 -4.59 8.03
C SER A 59 10.25 -3.72 8.54
N TYR A 60 11.46 -3.92 8.00
CA TYR A 60 12.65 -3.14 8.37
C TYR A 60 13.38 -2.62 7.13
N PRO A 61 14.02 -1.43 7.20
CA PRO A 61 14.03 -0.52 8.35
C PRO A 61 12.68 0.17 8.59
N GLN A 62 12.41 0.54 9.85
CA GLN A 62 11.24 1.34 10.20
C GLN A 62 11.42 2.80 9.75
N PRO A 63 10.36 3.52 9.36
CA PRO A 63 10.48 4.93 9.02
C PRO A 63 10.99 5.74 10.21
N ALA A 64 11.94 6.64 9.97
CA ALA A 64 12.59 7.42 11.04
C ALA A 64 11.61 8.24 11.91
N ASN A 65 10.45 8.62 11.36
CA ASN A 65 9.41 9.39 12.06
C ASN A 65 8.17 8.53 12.40
N GLY A 66 8.29 7.20 12.42
CA GLY A 66 7.17 6.27 12.62
C GLY A 66 6.20 6.17 11.43
N THR A 67 6.36 7.03 10.42
CA THR A 67 5.61 6.93 9.17
C THR A 67 6.35 7.60 8.00
N VAL A 68 5.99 7.21 6.78
CA VAL A 68 6.37 7.92 5.54
C VAL A 68 5.24 8.88 5.13
N PRO A 69 5.53 10.17 4.83
CA PRO A 69 4.55 11.06 4.21
C PRO A 69 4.11 10.52 2.84
N ILE A 70 2.80 10.47 2.60
CA ILE A 70 2.22 9.99 1.35
C ILE A 70 1.55 11.16 0.64
N ILE A 71 1.86 11.33 -0.64
CA ILE A 71 1.24 12.30 -1.53
C ILE A 71 0.46 11.52 -2.58
N ILE A 72 -0.84 11.77 -2.69
CA ILE A 72 -1.69 11.12 -3.69
C ILE A 72 -1.72 11.99 -4.95
N GLY A 73 -1.34 11.40 -6.08
CA GLY A 73 -1.39 12.00 -7.41
C GLY A 73 -2.49 11.39 -8.26
N GLY A 74 -3.36 12.23 -8.80
CA GLY A 74 -4.48 11.83 -9.67
C GLY A 74 -5.30 13.06 -10.05
N HIS A 75 -6.06 12.95 -11.14
CA HIS A 75 -6.92 14.01 -11.66
C HIS A 75 -8.39 13.67 -11.48
#